data_AF-A0A347U8D8-F1
#
_entry.id   AF-A0A347U8D8-F1
#
_cell.length_a   1.000
_cell.length_b   1.000
_cell.length_c   1.000
_cell.angle_alpha   90.00
_cell.angle_beta   90.00
_cell.angle_gamma   90.00
#
_symmetry.space_group_name_H-M   'P 1'
#
loop_
_entity.id
_entity.type
_entity.pdbx_description
1 polymer ?
#
loop_
_entity_poly.entity_id
_entity_poly.type
_entity_poly.pdbx_seq_one_letter_code
_entity_poly.pdbx_strand_id
1 'polypeptide(L)'
;MSNIYHVTTQLGRMDSFFLEANSSQDIINLLNEISEADIINIKKIIYSKNYKIATNDSLSQYPKNEDSIYKWSWFCYSNNHSKQIDLYNLKPYTTKEDIEKFLKTQLIVDEPIIGFYDDVRTDFKDTNIFDENLYQVVYKYNSRTYNENFYSNNIEELKKFFEKFVSGELVEIREFEFSNLSIKEDDGNYYKRVSLKFIDDNLVFKTFIPNIKKNKDFNLIKQLITNNLRFNNKKIEADKINFFLKS
;
A
#
# COMPACT_ATOMS: atom_id res chain seq x y z
N MET A 1 -3.64 15.09 15.08
CA MET A 1 -4.52 13.91 15.09
C MET A 1 -3.70 12.75 14.54
N SER A 2 -3.81 11.53 15.08
CA SER A 2 -3.06 10.37 14.58
C SER A 2 -3.82 9.69 13.45
N ASN A 3 -3.08 8.90 12.67
CA ASN A 3 -3.60 8.08 11.59
C ASN A 3 -3.25 6.61 11.85
N ILE A 4 -4.07 5.72 11.30
CA ILE A 4 -3.77 4.29 11.26
C ILE A 4 -3.04 3.99 9.96
N TYR A 5 -1.99 3.20 10.06
CA TYR A 5 -1.13 2.81 8.96
C TYR A 5 -1.08 1.31 8.83
N HIS A 6 -1.23 0.83 7.59
CA HIS A 6 -0.86 -0.52 7.19
C HIS A 6 0.61 -0.52 6.79
N VAL A 7 1.42 -1.29 7.50
CA VAL A 7 2.86 -1.38 7.28
C VAL A 7 3.21 -2.77 6.75
N THR A 8 4.05 -2.82 5.71
CA THR A 8 4.64 -4.06 5.21
C THR A 8 6.14 -4.02 5.38
N THR A 9 6.72 -5.03 6.01
CA THR A 9 8.17 -5.22 6.12
C THR A 9 8.60 -6.51 5.43
N GLN A 10 9.87 -6.62 5.06
CA GLN A 10 10.44 -7.81 4.42
C GLN A 10 11.78 -8.21 5.04
N LEU A 11 11.90 -9.50 5.33
CA LEU A 11 13.13 -10.19 5.72
C LEU A 11 12.95 -11.68 5.41
N GLY A 12 13.41 -12.12 4.23
CA GLY A 12 13.12 -13.44 3.65
C GLY A 12 11.64 -13.69 3.28
N ARG A 13 10.70 -13.18 4.07
CA ARG A 13 9.25 -13.18 3.86
C ARG A 13 8.67 -11.78 4.14
N MET A 14 7.47 -11.53 3.63
CA MET A 14 6.74 -10.29 3.94
C MET A 14 5.85 -10.47 5.17
N ASP A 15 5.84 -9.46 6.04
CA ASP A 15 4.93 -9.34 7.17
C ASP A 15 4.13 -8.04 7.02
N SER A 16 2.81 -8.12 7.24
CA SER A 16 1.91 -6.96 7.24
C SER A 16 1.25 -6.80 8.60
N PHE A 17 1.20 -5.58 9.11
CA PHE A 17 0.61 -5.23 10.40
C PHE A 17 0.14 -3.78 10.44
N PHE A 18 -0.58 -3.42 11.50
CA PHE A 18 -1.16 -2.09 11.68
C PHE A 18 -0.54 -1.37 12.87
N LEU A 19 -0.20 -0.11 12.65
CA LEU A 19 0.29 0.82 13.66
C LEU A 19 -0.50 2.13 13.59
N GLU A 20 -0.68 2.79 14.73
CA GLU A 20 -1.26 4.13 14.78
C GLU A 20 -0.15 5.11 15.21
N ALA A 21 0.00 6.20 14.46
CA ALA A 21 1.07 7.19 14.63
C ALA A 21 0.63 8.58 14.16
N ASN A 22 1.39 9.62 14.49
CA ASN A 22 1.09 10.96 13.98
C ASN A 22 1.48 11.11 12.50
N SER A 23 2.53 10.41 12.07
CA SER A 23 3.05 10.42 10.69
C SER A 23 3.65 9.08 10.30
N SER A 24 3.80 8.82 9.00
CA SER A 24 4.62 7.70 8.48
C SER A 24 6.08 7.81 8.91
N GLN A 25 6.62 9.01 9.06
CA GLN A 25 8.00 9.21 9.53
C GLN A 25 8.22 8.66 10.94
N ASP A 26 7.24 8.80 11.84
CA ASP A 26 7.32 8.20 13.19
C ASP A 26 7.42 6.67 13.13
N ILE A 27 6.72 6.05 12.17
CA ILE A 27 6.80 4.60 11.92
C ILE A 27 8.17 4.21 11.38
N ILE A 28 8.70 4.98 10.42
CA ILE A 28 10.04 4.75 9.85
C ILE A 28 11.10 4.84 10.97
N ASN A 29 11.04 5.90 11.79
CA ASN A 29 11.95 6.10 12.90
C ASN A 29 11.90 4.95 13.90
N LEU A 30 10.69 4.49 14.25
CA LEU A 30 10.52 3.34 15.14
C LEU A 30 11.14 2.07 14.54
N LEU A 31 10.76 1.72 13.32
CA LEU A 31 11.12 0.43 12.72
C LEU A 31 12.59 0.35 12.35
N ASN A 32 13.19 1.41 11.82
CA ASN A 32 14.64 1.43 11.54
C ASN A 32 15.47 1.15 12.80
N GLU A 33 14.99 1.64 13.95
CA GLU A 33 15.68 1.42 15.22
C GLU A 33 15.53 0.00 15.78
N ILE A 34 14.32 -0.58 15.71
CA ILE A 34 14.00 -1.82 16.44
C ILE A 34 13.86 -3.07 15.58
N SER A 35 13.69 -2.94 14.26
CA SER A 35 13.46 -4.06 13.33
C SER A 35 14.72 -4.38 12.54
N GLU A 36 14.98 -5.67 12.33
CA GLU A 36 15.93 -6.15 11.32
C GLU A 36 15.34 -6.15 9.90
N ALA A 37 14.01 -6.18 9.76
CA ALA A 37 13.37 -6.17 8.45
C ALA A 37 13.34 -4.79 7.82
N ASP A 38 13.48 -4.75 6.49
CA ASP A 38 13.34 -3.51 5.73
C ASP A 38 11.86 -3.15 5.58
N ILE A 39 11.55 -1.86 5.63
CA ILE A 39 10.21 -1.35 5.36
C ILE A 39 10.00 -1.38 3.84
N ILE A 40 8.95 -2.04 3.39
CA ILE A 40 8.59 -2.13 1.96
C ILE A 40 7.52 -1.11 1.60
N ASN A 41 6.51 -0.94 2.44
CA ASN A 41 5.54 0.12 2.27
C ASN A 41 4.89 0.53 3.58
N ILE A 42 4.48 1.79 3.63
CA ILE A 42 3.61 2.34 4.66
C ILE A 42 2.42 2.95 3.93
N LYS A 43 1.21 2.51 4.30
CA LYS A 43 -0.01 3.02 3.68
C LYS A 43 -0.94 3.59 4.75
N LYS A 44 -1.26 4.86 4.65
CA LYS A 44 -2.23 5.52 5.54
C LYS A 44 -3.62 5.03 5.20
N ILE A 45 -4.37 4.60 6.20
CA ILE A 45 -5.78 4.23 5.99
C ILE A 45 -6.60 5.51 5.98
N ILE A 46 -7.25 5.78 4.85
CA ILE A 46 -8.08 6.97 4.64
C ILE A 46 -9.58 6.63 4.70
N TYR A 47 -9.95 5.37 4.45
CA TYR A 47 -11.28 4.84 4.65
C TYR A 47 -11.19 3.42 5.22
N SER A 48 -12.03 3.10 6.22
CA SER A 48 -12.18 1.75 6.75
C SER A 48 -13.57 1.56 7.35
N LYS A 49 -14.14 0.37 7.16
CA LYS A 49 -15.33 -0.07 7.91
C LYS A 49 -15.02 -0.51 9.34
N ASN A 50 -13.78 -0.90 9.62
CA ASN A 50 -13.40 -1.51 10.88
C ASN A 50 -12.81 -0.51 11.88
N TYR A 51 -12.31 0.62 11.39
CA TYR A 51 -11.68 1.65 12.20
C TYR A 51 -12.41 2.99 12.07
N LYS A 52 -12.57 3.71 13.18
CA LYS A 52 -13.05 5.10 13.14
C LYS A 52 -11.91 6.00 12.66
N ILE A 53 -12.00 6.49 11.43
CA ILE A 53 -11.04 7.41 10.83
C ILE A 53 -11.66 8.80 10.81
N ALA A 54 -10.94 9.80 11.31
CA ALA A 54 -11.33 11.19 11.10
C ALA A 54 -10.79 11.65 9.75
N THR A 55 -11.66 11.80 8.77
CA THR A 55 -11.30 12.35 7.46
C THR A 55 -11.32 13.88 7.57
N ASN A 56 -10.17 14.52 7.33
CA ASN A 56 -10.17 15.95 7.00
C ASN A 56 -10.51 16.05 5.52
N ASP A 57 -11.80 16.26 5.24
CA ASP A 57 -12.33 16.44 3.89
C ASP A 57 -11.95 17.84 3.37
N SER A 58 -10.73 18.00 2.86
CA SER A 58 -10.34 19.06 1.89
C SER A 58 -8.83 19.07 1.65
N LEU A 59 -8.40 18.74 0.43
CA LEU A 59 -7.09 19.14 -0.09
C LEU A 59 -7.28 19.83 -1.44
N SER A 60 -6.76 21.05 -1.53
CA SER A 60 -6.92 21.99 -2.63
C SER A 60 -5.54 22.43 -3.14
N GLN A 61 -4.78 21.54 -3.80
CA GLN A 61 -3.60 21.95 -4.57
C GLN A 61 -3.16 20.88 -5.59
N TYR A 62 -2.64 21.36 -6.72
CA TYR A 62 -2.13 20.59 -7.87
C TYR A 62 -0.61 20.86 -8.04
N PRO A 63 0.21 19.89 -8.49
CA PRO A 63 1.58 20.17 -8.93
C PRO A 63 1.71 20.34 -10.45
N LYS A 64 2.74 21.11 -10.84
CA LYS A 64 3.16 21.48 -12.21
C LYS A 64 4.54 20.85 -12.54
N ASN A 65 4.71 20.26 -13.74
CA ASN A 65 5.92 20.22 -14.63
C ASN A 65 6.45 18.85 -15.18
N GLU A 66 6.19 18.58 -16.47
CA GLU A 66 7.08 18.47 -17.67
C GLU A 66 8.17 17.38 -18.00
N ASP A 67 8.38 16.25 -17.30
CA ASP A 67 9.25 15.14 -17.86
C ASP A 67 8.58 13.75 -17.84
N SER A 68 7.72 13.40 -18.79
CA SER A 68 6.94 12.15 -18.76
C SER A 68 7.55 10.95 -19.54
N ILE A 69 7.42 9.75 -18.96
CA ILE A 69 7.48 8.40 -19.56
C ILE A 69 6.08 8.10 -20.10
N TYR A 70 6.00 7.69 -21.35
CA TYR A 70 4.71 7.42 -21.99
C TYR A 70 4.36 5.94 -21.83
N LYS A 71 3.32 5.66 -21.05
CA LYS A 71 2.66 4.35 -21.01
C LYS A 71 1.44 4.39 -21.92
N TRP A 72 1.28 3.38 -22.75
CA TRP A 72 0.07 3.17 -23.53
C TRP A 72 -0.49 1.79 -23.21
N SER A 73 -1.65 1.77 -22.56
CA SER A 73 -2.37 0.56 -22.18
C SER A 73 -3.41 0.20 -23.23
N TRP A 74 -3.39 -1.07 -23.63
CA TRP A 74 -4.24 -1.63 -24.67
C TRP A 74 -5.09 -2.76 -24.12
N PHE A 75 -6.41 -2.61 -24.17
CA PHE A 75 -7.34 -3.68 -23.83
C PHE A 75 -7.71 -4.45 -25.09
N CYS A 76 -7.01 -5.55 -25.35
CA CYS A 76 -7.23 -6.38 -26.53
C CYS A 76 -8.15 -7.57 -26.22
N TYR A 77 -8.85 -8.05 -27.25
CA TYR A 77 -9.71 -9.21 -27.15
C TYR A 77 -9.58 -10.17 -28.34
N SER A 78 -9.79 -11.45 -28.04
CA SER A 78 -10.02 -12.54 -28.99
C SER A 78 -11.51 -12.94 -28.96
N ASN A 79 -11.86 -14.10 -29.51
CA ASN A 79 -13.24 -14.59 -29.44
C ASN A 79 -13.66 -14.91 -27.99
N ASN A 80 -12.75 -15.47 -27.19
CA ASN A 80 -13.07 -15.97 -25.85
C ASN A 80 -12.29 -15.32 -24.72
N HIS A 81 -11.31 -14.46 -25.02
CA HIS A 81 -10.39 -13.91 -24.02
C HIS A 81 -10.18 -12.42 -24.20
N SER A 82 -9.83 -11.75 -23.10
CA SER A 82 -9.34 -10.37 -23.12
C SER A 82 -8.06 -10.26 -22.30
N LYS A 83 -7.21 -9.31 -22.67
CA LYS A 83 -5.94 -9.05 -21.99
C LYS A 83 -5.56 -7.58 -22.11
N GLN A 84 -5.06 -7.03 -21.02
CA GLN A 84 -4.41 -5.73 -21.03
C GLN A 84 -2.93 -5.90 -21.38
N ILE A 85 -2.44 -5.12 -22.34
CA ILE A 85 -1.03 -5.05 -22.72
C ILE A 85 -0.56 -3.62 -22.50
N ASP A 86 0.50 -3.46 -21.69
CA ASP A 86 1.09 -2.17 -21.36
C ASP A 86 2.40 -1.99 -22.12
N LEU A 87 2.49 -0.95 -22.93
CA LEU A 87 3.70 -0.58 -23.68
C LEU A 87 4.28 0.72 -23.15
N TYR A 88 5.60 0.75 -22.95
CA TYR A 88 6.31 1.87 -22.36
C TYR A 88 7.30 2.47 -23.36
N ASN A 89 7.43 3.80 -23.39
CA ASN A 89 8.47 4.52 -24.15
C ASN A 89 8.51 4.18 -25.65
N LEU A 90 7.32 4.15 -26.27
CA LEU A 90 7.19 4.01 -27.72
C LEU A 90 7.90 5.17 -28.42
N LYS A 91 8.47 4.90 -29.60
CA LYS A 91 9.21 5.94 -30.35
C LYS A 91 8.25 7.08 -30.71
N PRO A 92 8.71 8.34 -30.80
CA PRO A 92 7.83 9.50 -31.01
C PRO A 92 6.96 9.43 -32.27
N TYR A 93 7.36 8.62 -33.24
CA TYR A 93 6.69 8.41 -34.51
C TYR A 93 5.85 7.11 -34.55
N THR A 94 5.78 6.33 -33.47
CA THR A 94 4.97 5.13 -33.39
C THR A 94 3.49 5.51 -33.24
N THR A 95 2.68 5.13 -34.21
CA THR A 95 1.25 5.45 -34.21
C THR A 95 0.42 4.37 -33.49
N LYS A 96 -0.81 4.73 -33.15
CA LYS A 96 -1.83 3.80 -32.67
C LYS A 96 -1.99 2.61 -33.63
N GLU A 97 -2.06 2.90 -34.93
CA GLU A 97 -2.25 1.92 -36.00
C GLU A 97 -1.05 0.96 -36.14
N ASP A 98 0.18 1.44 -35.96
CA ASP A 98 1.38 0.59 -35.97
C ASP A 98 1.32 -0.46 -34.85
N ILE A 99 0.88 -0.04 -33.67
CA ILE A 99 0.77 -0.91 -32.49
C ILE A 99 -0.37 -1.90 -32.66
N GLU A 100 -1.55 -1.47 -33.11
CA GLU A 100 -2.67 -2.38 -33.37
C GLU A 100 -2.30 -3.45 -34.40
N LYS A 101 -1.61 -3.04 -35.47
CA LYS A 101 -1.14 -3.95 -36.50
C LYS A 101 -0.16 -4.98 -35.93
N PHE A 102 0.75 -4.54 -35.06
CA PHE A 102 1.67 -5.45 -34.36
C PHE A 102 0.92 -6.37 -33.39
N LEU A 103 0.04 -5.85 -32.53
CA LEU A 103 -0.69 -6.63 -31.54
C LEU A 103 -1.63 -7.66 -32.17
N LYS A 104 -2.24 -7.37 -33.33
CA LYS A 104 -3.03 -8.35 -34.10
C LYS A 104 -2.22 -9.55 -34.60
N THR A 105 -0.89 -9.49 -34.59
CA THR A 105 -0.02 -10.66 -34.87
C THR A 105 0.25 -11.54 -33.64
N GLN A 106 -0.15 -11.07 -32.46
CA GLN A 106 0.05 -11.76 -31.19
C GLN A 106 -1.19 -12.58 -30.81
N LEU A 107 -1.00 -13.51 -29.86
CA LEU A 107 -2.07 -14.37 -29.36
C LEU A 107 -2.42 -14.05 -27.90
N ILE A 108 -3.69 -14.16 -27.55
CA ILE A 108 -4.18 -14.24 -26.17
C ILE A 108 -4.60 -15.69 -25.93
N VAL A 109 -3.81 -16.43 -25.14
CA VAL A 109 -4.09 -17.84 -24.81
C VAL A 109 -4.35 -18.65 -26.08
N ASP A 110 -3.37 -18.65 -26.98
CA ASP A 110 -3.42 -19.34 -28.29
C ASP A 110 -4.53 -18.89 -29.26
N GLU A 111 -5.29 -17.83 -28.94
CA GLU A 111 -6.27 -17.21 -29.84
C GLU A 111 -5.77 -15.89 -30.45
N PRO A 112 -6.06 -15.60 -31.73
CA PRO A 112 -5.67 -14.33 -32.34
C PRO A 112 -6.40 -13.15 -31.71
N ILE A 113 -5.69 -12.03 -31.58
CA ILE A 113 -6.29 -10.75 -31.20
C ILE A 113 -7.12 -10.25 -32.39
N ILE A 114 -8.43 -10.09 -32.18
CA ILE A 114 -9.38 -9.66 -33.22
C ILE A 114 -9.80 -8.19 -33.07
N GLY A 115 -9.61 -7.58 -31.91
CA GLY A 115 -9.92 -6.16 -31.69
C GLY A 115 -9.44 -5.60 -30.36
N PHE A 116 -9.82 -4.33 -30.13
CA PHE A 116 -9.42 -3.52 -28.98
C PHE A 116 -10.65 -2.77 -28.41
N TYR A 117 -10.81 -2.73 -27.09
CA TYR A 117 -11.95 -2.09 -26.43
C TYR A 117 -11.75 -0.58 -26.27
N ASP A 118 -10.58 -0.15 -25.79
CA ASP A 118 -10.16 1.26 -25.61
C ASP A 118 -8.62 1.31 -25.49
N ASP A 119 -8.03 2.47 -25.78
CA ASP A 119 -6.61 2.76 -25.52
C ASP A 119 -6.46 3.92 -24.51
N VAL A 120 -5.63 3.71 -23.48
CA VAL A 120 -5.36 4.72 -22.45
C VAL A 120 -3.89 5.10 -22.52
N ARG A 121 -3.60 6.34 -22.92
CA ARG A 121 -2.25 6.92 -22.86
C ARG A 121 -2.06 7.66 -21.54
N THR A 122 -0.95 7.43 -20.87
CA THR A 122 -0.64 8.06 -19.59
C THR A 122 0.84 8.41 -19.52
N ASP A 123 1.11 9.61 -19.02
CA ASP A 123 2.41 10.26 -18.97
C ASP A 123 2.95 10.18 -17.52
N PHE A 124 4.13 9.58 -17.28
CA PHE A 124 4.67 9.29 -15.94
C PHE A 124 6.10 9.79 -15.76
N LYS A 125 6.37 10.74 -14.85
CA LYS A 125 7.75 11.18 -14.56
C LYS A 125 8.34 10.35 -13.43
N ASP A 126 9.30 9.48 -13.73
CA ASP A 126 9.84 8.55 -12.74
C ASP A 126 11.22 8.98 -12.24
N THR A 127 11.26 9.54 -11.02
CA THR A 127 12.40 9.41 -10.09
C THR A 127 11.88 9.64 -8.67
N ASN A 128 11.80 8.54 -7.91
CA ASN A 128 11.24 8.39 -6.54
C ASN A 128 9.74 8.12 -6.56
N ILE A 129 9.35 6.83 -6.54
CA ILE A 129 7.94 6.41 -6.52
C ILE A 129 7.31 6.68 -5.15
N PHE A 130 6.96 7.94 -4.97
CA PHE A 130 5.81 8.39 -4.22
C PHE A 130 4.82 8.90 -5.27
N ASP A 131 3.95 8.01 -5.75
CA ASP A 131 2.78 8.47 -6.51
C ASP A 131 1.82 9.12 -5.52
N GLU A 132 1.89 10.45 -5.43
CA GLU A 132 0.75 11.23 -4.99
C GLU A 132 -0.46 10.74 -5.81
N ASN A 133 -1.53 10.29 -5.14
CA ASN A 133 -2.76 9.71 -5.72
C ASN A 133 -2.78 8.18 -5.98
N LEU A 134 -1.75 7.42 -5.59
CA LEU A 134 -1.85 5.95 -5.56
C LEU A 134 -2.57 5.47 -4.30
N TYR A 135 -3.68 4.75 -4.51
CA TYR A 135 -4.46 4.13 -3.46
C TYR A 135 -4.50 2.61 -3.63
N GLN A 136 -4.42 1.89 -2.51
CA GLN A 136 -4.80 0.48 -2.44
C GLN A 136 -6.23 0.37 -1.93
N VAL A 137 -7.10 -0.21 -2.73
CA VAL A 137 -8.46 -0.59 -2.35
C VAL A 137 -8.47 -2.04 -1.89
N VAL A 138 -9.07 -2.28 -0.72
CA VAL A 138 -9.29 -3.62 -0.16
C VAL A 138 -10.77 -3.90 -0.11
N TYR A 139 -11.19 -5.03 -0.67
CA TYR A 139 -12.59 -5.42 -0.73
C TYR A 139 -12.78 -6.92 -0.52
N LYS A 140 -14.01 -7.31 -0.16
CA LYS A 140 -14.39 -8.71 0.04
C LYS A 140 -15.36 -9.18 -1.03
N TYR A 141 -15.12 -10.37 -1.56
CA TYR A 141 -16.05 -11.05 -2.45
C TYR A 141 -16.05 -12.54 -2.14
N ASN A 142 -17.23 -13.13 -1.89
CA ASN A 142 -17.38 -14.53 -1.50
C ASN A 142 -16.44 -14.97 -0.36
N SER A 143 -16.41 -14.19 0.73
CA SER A 143 -15.55 -14.42 1.92
C SER A 143 -14.04 -14.34 1.68
N ARG A 144 -13.58 -14.03 0.46
CA ARG A 144 -12.17 -13.77 0.14
C ARG A 144 -11.89 -12.27 0.17
N THR A 145 -10.67 -11.92 0.55
CA THR A 145 -10.20 -10.53 0.56
C THR A 145 -9.30 -10.31 -0.65
N TYR A 146 -9.54 -9.22 -1.38
CA TYR A 146 -8.79 -8.81 -2.56
C TYR A 146 -8.23 -7.41 -2.32
N ASN A 147 -7.08 -7.15 -2.92
CA ASN A 147 -6.39 -5.87 -2.83
C ASN A 147 -6.01 -5.44 -4.23
N GLU A 148 -6.41 -4.25 -4.64
CA GLU A 148 -6.14 -3.70 -5.97
C GLU A 148 -5.63 -2.27 -5.84
N ASN A 149 -4.70 -1.87 -6.71
CA ASN A 149 -4.12 -0.53 -6.68
C ASN A 149 -4.77 0.34 -7.76
N PHE A 150 -5.16 1.55 -7.39
CA PHE A 150 -5.82 2.53 -8.26
C PHE A 150 -5.14 3.88 -8.14
N TYR A 151 -4.94 4.54 -9.27
CA TYR A 151 -4.64 5.96 -9.30
C TYR A 151 -5.96 6.73 -9.28
N SER A 152 -6.09 7.67 -8.36
CA SER A 152 -7.28 8.53 -8.30
C SER A 152 -6.94 9.86 -7.68
N ASN A 153 -7.40 10.96 -8.26
CA ASN A 153 -7.19 12.27 -7.67
C ASN A 153 -8.29 12.64 -6.66
N ASN A 154 -9.26 11.74 -6.44
CA ASN A 154 -10.43 11.97 -5.60
C ASN A 154 -10.92 10.67 -4.94
N ILE A 155 -10.74 10.59 -3.63
CA ILE A 155 -11.14 9.43 -2.81
C ILE A 155 -12.65 9.16 -2.88
N GLU A 156 -13.49 10.20 -2.95
CA GLU A 156 -14.94 10.02 -3.07
C GLU A 156 -15.33 9.41 -4.40
N GLU A 157 -14.68 9.81 -5.50
CA GLU A 157 -14.93 9.24 -6.81
C GLU A 157 -14.45 7.81 -6.91
N LEU A 158 -13.28 7.49 -6.33
CA LEU A 158 -12.79 6.11 -6.22
C LEU A 158 -13.78 5.24 -5.44
N LYS A 159 -14.31 5.76 -4.33
CA LYS A 159 -15.34 5.07 -3.54
C LYS A 159 -16.63 4.88 -4.33
N LYS A 160 -17.15 5.93 -4.98
CA LYS A 160 -18.36 5.88 -5.83
C LYS A 160 -18.20 4.90 -6.98
N PHE A 161 -17.02 4.88 -7.62
CA PHE A 161 -16.68 3.91 -8.66
C PHE A 161 -16.75 2.48 -8.13
N PHE A 162 -16.10 2.22 -6.98
CA PHE A 162 -16.08 0.88 -6.38
C PHE A 162 -17.49 0.40 -6.01
N GLU A 163 -18.27 1.25 -5.36
CA GLU A 163 -19.65 0.95 -4.94
C GLU A 163 -20.57 0.72 -6.14
N LYS A 164 -20.31 1.37 -7.29
CA LYS A 164 -21.15 1.28 -8.48
C LYS A 164 -20.80 0.10 -9.39
N PHE A 165 -19.52 -0.22 -9.55
CA PHE A 165 -19.06 -1.12 -10.61
C PHE A 165 -18.43 -2.43 -10.12
N VAL A 166 -18.01 -2.51 -8.86
CA VAL A 166 -17.37 -3.72 -8.33
C VAL A 166 -18.37 -4.51 -7.50
N SER A 167 -18.61 -5.77 -7.87
CA SER A 167 -19.55 -6.66 -7.15
C SER A 167 -19.01 -7.18 -5.80
N GLY A 168 -18.16 -6.42 -5.13
CA GLY A 168 -17.52 -6.76 -3.86
C GLY A 168 -17.77 -5.70 -2.79
N GLU A 169 -17.69 -6.11 -1.54
CA GLU A 169 -17.83 -5.21 -0.41
C GLU A 169 -16.54 -4.41 -0.20
N LEU A 170 -16.55 -3.10 -0.44
CA LEU A 170 -15.44 -2.22 -0.07
C LEU A 170 -15.19 -2.28 1.45
N VAL A 171 -13.94 -2.55 1.85
CA VAL A 171 -13.51 -2.69 3.25
C VAL A 171 -12.62 -1.53 3.67
N GLU A 172 -11.57 -1.23 2.88
CA GLU A 172 -10.61 -0.16 3.15
C GLU A 172 -10.11 0.52 1.87
N ILE A 173 -9.74 1.79 1.99
CA ILE A 173 -8.90 2.51 1.01
C ILE A 173 -7.66 3.02 1.75
N ARG A 174 -6.49 2.79 1.18
CA ARG A 174 -5.20 3.08 1.79
C ARG A 174 -4.35 3.92 0.83
N GLU A 175 -3.82 5.04 1.29
CA GLU A 175 -2.93 5.94 0.56
C GLU A 175 -1.47 5.51 0.78
N PHE A 176 -0.65 5.43 -0.26
CA PHE A 176 0.77 5.10 -0.09
C PHE A 176 1.56 6.30 0.43
N GLU A 177 2.10 6.19 1.64
CA GLU A 177 2.96 7.20 2.29
C GLU A 177 4.42 6.76 2.41
N PHE A 178 4.78 5.58 1.88
CA PHE A 178 6.16 5.13 1.71
C PHE A 178 6.16 3.89 0.82
N SER A 179 7.14 3.77 -0.07
CA SER A 179 7.41 2.54 -0.81
C SER A 179 8.90 2.31 -1.02
N ASN A 180 9.31 1.04 -1.03
CA ASN A 180 10.67 0.59 -1.26
C ASN A 180 10.64 -0.81 -1.89
N LEU A 181 11.66 -1.15 -2.69
CA LEU A 181 11.81 -2.42 -3.38
C LEU A 181 12.97 -3.26 -2.82
N SER A 182 13.44 -2.94 -1.62
CA SER A 182 14.52 -3.67 -0.97
C SER A 182 14.17 -5.14 -0.74
N ILE A 183 15.13 -6.03 -0.99
CA ILE A 183 15.05 -7.44 -0.64
C ILE A 183 16.23 -7.73 0.28
N LYS A 184 15.92 -8.07 1.53
CA LYS A 184 16.88 -8.47 2.55
C LYS A 184 16.81 -9.96 2.82
N GLU A 185 17.98 -10.59 2.86
CA GLU A 185 18.15 -11.99 3.22
C GLU A 185 17.96 -12.20 4.73
N ASP A 186 17.43 -13.36 5.12
CA ASP A 186 17.12 -13.72 6.50
C ASP A 186 18.32 -14.42 7.16
N ASP A 187 18.91 -13.78 8.17
CA ASP A 187 20.04 -14.31 8.96
C ASP A 187 19.61 -15.01 10.27
N GLY A 188 18.30 -15.04 10.56
CA GLY A 188 17.71 -15.67 11.73
C GLY A 188 18.03 -15.02 13.09
N ASN A 189 18.75 -13.88 13.15
CA ASN A 189 19.24 -13.32 14.42
C ASN A 189 18.34 -12.24 15.05
N TYR A 190 17.06 -12.53 15.21
CA TYR A 190 16.07 -11.59 15.73
C TYR A 190 14.96 -12.29 16.52
N TYR A 191 14.16 -11.52 17.27
CA TYR A 191 12.89 -12.00 17.81
C TYR A 191 11.85 -12.01 16.70
N LYS A 192 11.40 -13.20 16.29
CA LYS A 192 10.47 -13.39 15.16
C LYS A 192 9.22 -12.50 15.26
N ARG A 193 8.67 -12.38 16.47
CA ARG A 193 7.47 -11.60 16.74
C ARG A 193 7.44 -11.13 18.18
N VAL A 194 7.36 -9.82 18.38
CA VAL A 194 7.07 -9.24 19.69
C VAL A 194 5.64 -8.73 19.67
N SER A 195 4.76 -9.41 20.42
CA SER A 195 3.37 -9.00 20.53
C SER A 195 3.23 -7.91 21.59
N LEU A 196 2.49 -6.86 21.26
CA LEU A 196 2.25 -5.70 22.09
C LEU A 196 0.80 -5.68 22.50
N LYS A 197 0.55 -5.45 23.79
CA LYS A 197 -0.79 -5.16 24.30
C LYS A 197 -0.77 -3.78 24.94
N PHE A 198 -1.60 -2.88 24.42
CA PHE A 198 -1.92 -1.59 25.04
C PHE A 198 -3.24 -1.72 25.80
N ILE A 199 -3.27 -1.25 27.04
CA ILE A 199 -4.46 -1.25 27.89
C ILE A 199 -4.69 0.19 28.34
N ASP A 200 -5.76 0.83 27.86
CA ASP A 200 -6.20 2.17 28.29
C ASP A 200 -7.67 2.06 28.73
N ASP A 201 -7.92 2.12 30.04
CA ASP A 201 -9.22 1.86 30.67
C ASP A 201 -9.86 0.54 30.19
N ASN A 202 -10.97 0.63 29.44
CA ASN A 202 -11.71 -0.52 28.88
C ASN A 202 -11.26 -0.93 27.47
N LEU A 203 -10.28 -0.23 26.89
CA LEU A 203 -9.81 -0.46 25.53
C LEU A 203 -8.53 -1.31 25.54
N VAL A 204 -8.58 -2.41 24.80
CA VAL A 204 -7.44 -3.31 24.62
C VAL A 204 -7.08 -3.37 23.15
N PHE A 205 -5.86 -2.96 22.81
CA PHE A 205 -5.31 -3.14 21.48
C PHE A 205 -4.17 -4.14 21.51
N LYS A 206 -4.25 -5.11 20.61
CA LYS A 206 -3.20 -6.11 20.40
C LYS A 206 -2.63 -5.90 19.02
N THR A 207 -1.33 -5.63 18.95
CA THR A 207 -0.58 -5.63 17.71
C THR A 207 0.70 -6.43 17.89
N PHE A 208 1.52 -6.47 16.87
CA PHE A 208 2.85 -7.05 16.94
C PHE A 208 3.79 -6.28 16.03
N ILE A 209 5.07 -6.33 16.37
CA ILE A 209 6.14 -5.90 15.48
C ILE A 209 6.98 -7.15 15.19
N PRO A 210 7.11 -7.54 13.90
CA PRO A 210 7.92 -8.69 13.52
C PRO A 210 9.41 -8.33 13.56
N ASN A 211 10.25 -9.36 13.59
CA ASN A 211 11.69 -9.27 13.31
C ASN A 211 12.46 -8.24 14.16
N ILE A 212 12.19 -8.18 15.47
CA ILE A 212 12.85 -7.22 16.38
C ILE A 212 14.30 -7.62 16.66
N LYS A 213 15.24 -6.67 16.59
CA LYS A 213 16.66 -6.89 16.88
C LYS A 213 16.87 -7.45 18.30
N LYS A 214 17.58 -8.58 18.45
CA LYS A 214 17.81 -9.22 19.78
C LYS A 214 18.67 -8.38 20.73
N ASN A 215 19.52 -7.52 20.19
CA ASN A 215 20.45 -6.70 20.98
C ASN A 215 19.82 -5.42 21.56
N LYS A 216 18.54 -5.15 21.30
CA LYS A 216 17.85 -3.95 21.78
C LYS A 216 17.17 -4.22 23.13
N ASP A 217 17.40 -3.33 24.09
CA ASP A 217 16.74 -3.35 25.40
C ASP A 217 15.22 -3.08 25.27
N PHE A 218 14.39 -3.87 25.95
CA PHE A 218 12.94 -3.67 26.00
C PHE A 218 12.54 -2.32 26.59
N ASN A 219 13.35 -1.71 27.47
CA ASN A 219 13.08 -0.36 27.94
C ASN A 219 13.23 0.67 26.82
N LEU A 220 14.26 0.54 25.99
CA LEU A 220 14.44 1.38 24.81
C LEU A 220 13.29 1.17 23.81
N ILE A 221 12.89 -0.08 23.55
CA ILE A 221 11.74 -0.38 22.68
C ILE A 221 10.46 0.26 23.23
N LYS A 222 10.22 0.19 24.55
CA LYS A 222 9.10 0.89 25.22
C LYS A 222 9.14 2.38 24.97
N GLN A 223 10.29 3.03 25.20
CA GLN A 223 10.46 4.46 24.99
C GLN A 223 10.16 4.85 23.53
N LEU A 224 10.72 4.12 22.57
CA LEU A 224 10.49 4.36 21.15
C LEU A 224 9.00 4.20 20.78
N ILE A 225 8.31 3.19 21.33
CA ILE A 225 6.86 3.04 21.16
C ILE A 225 6.12 4.26 21.72
N THR A 226 6.40 4.67 22.96
CA THR A 226 5.69 5.82 23.58
C THR A 226 5.93 7.15 22.86
N ASN A 227 7.07 7.30 22.19
CA ASN A 227 7.41 8.51 21.46
C ASN A 227 6.73 8.54 20.08
N ASN A 228 6.80 7.43 19.35
CA ASN A 228 6.40 7.39 17.94
C ASN A 228 4.95 6.93 17.71
N LEU A 229 4.42 6.05 18.57
CA LEU A 229 3.09 5.48 18.38
C LEU A 229 2.02 6.20 19.19
N ARG A 230 0.78 6.04 18.73
CA ARG A 230 -0.43 6.51 19.36
C ARG A 230 -1.40 5.35 19.53
N PHE A 231 -2.36 5.54 20.41
CA PHE A 231 -3.49 4.64 20.55
C PHE A 231 -4.74 5.47 20.77
N ASN A 232 -5.72 5.33 19.88
CA ASN A 232 -6.98 6.07 19.92
C ASN A 232 -6.76 7.59 20.05
N ASN A 233 -5.90 8.15 19.20
CA ASN A 233 -5.47 9.56 19.21
C ASN A 233 -4.74 10.04 20.46
N LYS A 234 -4.34 9.13 21.37
CA LYS A 234 -3.61 9.47 22.59
C LYS A 234 -2.17 8.95 22.54
N LYS A 235 -1.31 9.60 23.31
CA LYS A 235 0.03 9.08 23.60
C LYS A 235 -0.09 7.80 24.42
N ILE A 236 0.74 6.81 24.11
CA ILE A 236 0.82 5.56 24.87
C ILE A 236 1.72 5.80 26.09
N GLU A 237 1.26 5.42 27.28
CA GLU A 237 2.05 5.49 28.51
C GLU A 237 2.87 4.19 28.67
N ALA A 238 4.09 4.29 29.19
CA ALA A 238 5.05 3.18 29.19
C ALA A 238 4.64 1.98 30.05
N ASP A 239 3.89 2.25 31.12
CA ASP A 239 3.30 1.28 32.05
C ASP A 239 2.11 0.53 31.43
N LYS A 240 1.45 1.12 30.42
CA LYS A 240 0.36 0.50 29.65
C LYS A 240 0.85 -0.47 28.57
N ILE A 241 2.16 -0.62 28.39
CA ILE A 241 2.77 -1.51 27.39
C ILE A 241 3.21 -2.82 28.02
N ASN A 242 2.59 -3.92 27.58
CA ASN A 242 3.01 -5.28 27.92
C ASN A 242 3.56 -6.01 26.70
N PHE A 243 4.78 -6.55 26.83
CA PHE A 243 5.42 -7.36 25.81
C PHE A 243 5.13 -8.84 26.04
N PHE A 244 4.84 -9.55 24.96
CA PHE A 244 4.75 -11.01 24.95
C PHE A 244 5.67 -11.54 23.86
N LEU A 245 6.67 -12.29 24.26
CA LEU A 245 7.55 -13.01 23.34
C LEU A 245 6.90 -14.34 23.02
N LYS A 246 6.69 -14.59 21.72
CA LYS A 246 6.36 -15.93 21.25
C LYS A 246 7.64 -16.52 20.69
N SER A 247 8.23 -17.47 21.43
CA SER A 247 9.36 -18.30 20.99
C SER A 247 8.99 -19.12 19.77
#